data_AF-A0A524E2Z6-F1
#
_entry.id   AF-A0A524E2Z6-F1
#
_cell.length_a   1.000
_cell.length_b   1.000
_cell.length_c   1.000
_cell.angle_alpha   90.00
_cell.angle_beta   90.00
_cell.angle_gamma   90.00
#
_symmetry.space_group_name_H-M   'P 1'
#
loop_
_entity.id
_entity.type
_entity.pdbx_description
1 polymer ?
#
loop_
_entity_poly.entity_id
_entity_poly.type
_entity_poly.pdbx_seq_one_letter_code
_entity_poly.pdbx_strand_id
1 'polypeptide(L)'
;MATPNWFRQQLIDAHNKQRTHLYRITGDLSPELVERKVSDEERSPDILSVLRHIGNSETYWFHKNGNDLLPPIRTGGFEEVVDHLERVTEAMVEMIRSCPDEELRVVSPREERGPSISWCVLRTVQHGIYHAGQIAKMRHMMSAPSLEVDDAPWSAAVDAPTRIIGDLLDESWK
;
A
#
# COMPACT_ATOMS: atom_id res chain seq x y z
N MET A 1 22.64 8.37 14.09
CA MET A 1 22.79 8.65 12.64
C MET A 1 21.65 9.57 12.23
N ALA A 2 21.96 10.59 11.43
CA ALA A 2 20.95 11.40 10.77
C ALA A 2 20.30 10.57 9.66
N THR A 3 19.01 10.77 9.40
CA THR A 3 18.31 10.08 8.31
C THR A 3 18.81 10.63 6.97
N PRO A 4 19.10 9.79 5.97
CA PRO A 4 19.58 10.27 4.67
C PRO A 4 18.53 11.13 3.95
N ASN A 5 18.98 12.19 3.28
CA ASN A 5 18.09 13.11 2.55
C ASN A 5 17.27 12.41 1.44
N TRP A 6 17.76 11.30 0.90
CA TRP A 6 17.07 10.53 -0.13
C TRP A 6 15.93 9.66 0.42
N PHE A 7 15.97 9.29 1.70
CA PHE A 7 15.10 8.26 2.28
C PHE A 7 13.62 8.66 2.22
N ARG A 8 13.33 9.92 2.53
CA ARG A 8 11.99 10.49 2.45
C ARG A 8 11.38 10.35 1.05
N GLN A 9 12.17 10.67 0.02
CA GLN A 9 11.72 10.59 -1.36
C GLN A 9 11.51 9.15 -1.82
N GLN A 10 12.35 8.22 -1.37
CA GLN A 10 12.16 6.81 -1.71
C GLN A 10 10.94 6.18 -1.02
N LEU A 11 10.61 6.58 0.22
CA LEU A 11 9.36 6.14 0.86
C LEU A 11 8.12 6.55 0.06
N ILE A 12 8.09 7.81 -0.41
CA ILE A 12 7.01 8.33 -1.27
C ILE A 12 6.95 7.55 -2.58
N ASP A 13 8.10 7.36 -3.24
CA ASP A 13 8.18 6.65 -4.50
C ASP A 13 7.75 5.18 -4.39
N ALA A 14 8.13 4.48 -3.31
CA ALA A 14 7.70 3.11 -3.06
C ALA A 14 6.18 2.99 -2.87
N HIS A 15 5.57 3.90 -2.11
CA HIS A 15 4.11 3.96 -1.97
C HIS A 15 3.42 4.24 -3.30
N ASN A 16 3.90 5.22 -4.07
CA ASN A 16 3.33 5.55 -5.37
C ASN A 16 3.43 4.39 -6.37
N LYS A 17 4.56 3.69 -6.44
CA LYS A 17 4.73 2.52 -7.31
C LYS A 17 3.80 1.38 -6.93
N GLN A 18 3.65 1.10 -5.63
CA GLN A 18 2.69 0.12 -5.15
C GLN A 18 1.25 0.52 -5.53
N ARG A 19 0.87 1.78 -5.29
CA ARG A 19 -0.48 2.28 -5.60
C ARG A 19 -0.78 2.24 -7.10
N THR A 20 0.17 2.68 -7.92
CA THR A 20 0.08 2.63 -9.39
C THR A 20 -0.15 1.20 -9.87
N HIS A 21 0.58 0.23 -9.32
CA HIS A 21 0.36 -1.16 -9.66
C HIS A 21 -1.02 -1.67 -9.22
N LEU A 22 -1.49 -1.29 -8.02
CA LEU A 22 -2.84 -1.65 -7.57
C LEU A 22 -3.92 -1.14 -8.52
N TYR A 23 -3.84 0.14 -8.92
CA TYR A 23 -4.81 0.71 -9.87
C TYR A 23 -4.73 0.07 -11.25
N ARG A 24 -3.54 -0.29 -11.71
CA ARG A 24 -3.38 -1.04 -12.96
C ARG A 24 -4.14 -2.37 -12.92
N ILE A 25 -4.01 -3.14 -11.84
CA ILE A 25 -4.66 -4.46 -11.74
C ILE A 25 -6.16 -4.38 -11.46
N THR A 26 -6.73 -3.20 -11.21
CA THR A 26 -8.16 -3.03 -10.96
C THR A 26 -8.87 -2.14 -11.98
N GLY A 27 -8.14 -1.33 -12.76
CA GLY A 27 -8.70 -0.25 -13.57
C GLY A 27 -9.55 -0.69 -14.77
N ASP A 28 -9.38 -1.93 -15.24
CA ASP A 28 -10.14 -2.51 -16.35
C ASP A 28 -11.25 -3.47 -15.90
N LEU A 29 -11.45 -3.62 -14.58
CA LEU A 29 -12.47 -4.51 -14.03
C LEU A 29 -13.84 -3.85 -14.07
N SER A 30 -14.84 -4.58 -14.58
CA SER A 30 -16.23 -4.15 -14.48
C SER A 30 -16.74 -4.23 -13.03
N PRO A 31 -17.77 -3.46 -12.65
CA PRO A 31 -18.39 -3.57 -11.33
C PRO A 31 -18.79 -5.01 -10.97
N GLU A 32 -19.30 -5.77 -11.95
CA GLU A 32 -19.64 -7.18 -11.78
C GLU A 32 -18.43 -8.03 -11.37
N LEU A 33 -17.28 -7.86 -12.00
CA LEU A 33 -16.06 -8.62 -11.67
C LEU A 33 -15.49 -8.22 -10.30
N VAL A 34 -15.62 -6.95 -9.93
CA VAL A 34 -15.12 -6.44 -8.64
C VAL A 34 -15.93 -6.97 -7.46
N GLU A 35 -17.24 -7.19 -7.64
CA GLU A 35 -18.16 -7.73 -6.62
C GLU A 35 -18.34 -9.25 -6.69
N ARG A 36 -17.80 -9.90 -7.74
CA ARG A 36 -17.88 -11.34 -7.90
C ARG A 36 -17.06 -12.04 -6.82
N LYS A 37 -17.73 -12.89 -6.05
CA LYS A 37 -17.07 -13.78 -5.10
C LYS A 37 -16.34 -14.89 -5.84
N VAL A 38 -15.11 -15.17 -5.41
CA VAL A 38 -14.27 -16.25 -5.94
C VAL A 38 -14.24 -17.37 -4.90
N SER A 39 -14.67 -18.59 -5.25
CA SER A 39 -14.84 -19.75 -4.34
C SER A 39 -13.51 -20.45 -4.01
N ASP A 40 -13.30 -21.43 -3.11
CA ASP A 40 -14.11 -22.21 -2.14
C ASP A 40 -13.59 -22.02 -0.68
N GLU A 41 -12.80 -20.98 -0.42
CA GLU A 41 -12.19 -20.72 0.89
C GLU A 41 -13.25 -20.17 1.88
N GLU A 42 -13.18 -20.56 3.16
CA GLU A 42 -14.13 -20.23 4.26
C GLU A 42 -14.46 -18.73 4.40
N ARG A 43 -13.63 -17.87 3.82
CA ARG A 43 -13.89 -16.46 3.63
C ARG A 43 -13.86 -16.26 2.13
N SER A 44 -15.00 -15.96 1.51
CA SER A 44 -15.10 -15.70 0.07
C SER A 44 -14.97 -14.19 -0.20
N PRO A 45 -13.75 -13.61 -0.21
CA PRO A 45 -13.59 -12.20 -0.54
C PRO A 45 -13.91 -11.99 -2.03
N ASP A 46 -14.60 -10.89 -2.31
CA ASP A 46 -14.62 -10.26 -3.61
C ASP A 46 -13.48 -9.21 -3.70
N ILE A 47 -13.11 -8.75 -4.89
CA ILE A 47 -12.01 -7.79 -5.06
C ILE A 47 -12.31 -6.48 -4.31
N LEU A 48 -13.58 -6.06 -4.27
CA LEU A 48 -14.01 -4.87 -3.51
C LEU A 48 -13.66 -4.98 -2.03
N SER A 49 -13.89 -6.14 -1.43
CA SER A 49 -13.60 -6.41 -0.02
C SER A 49 -12.11 -6.37 0.27
N VAL A 50 -11.29 -6.87 -0.68
CA VAL A 50 -9.81 -6.78 -0.59
C VAL A 50 -9.36 -5.33 -0.68
N LEU A 51 -9.88 -4.55 -1.63
CA LEU A 51 -9.54 -3.12 -1.77
C LEU A 51 -9.93 -2.31 -0.53
N ARG A 52 -11.12 -2.56 0.01
CA ARG A 52 -11.57 -1.95 1.27
C ARG A 52 -10.67 -2.34 2.43
N HIS A 53 -10.24 -3.60 2.48
CA HIS A 53 -9.30 -4.08 3.49
C HIS A 53 -7.93 -3.41 3.38
N ILE A 54 -7.42 -3.20 2.16
CA ILE A 54 -6.19 -2.42 1.92
C ILE A 54 -6.36 -1.02 2.51
N GLY A 55 -7.35 -0.24 2.07
CA GLY A 55 -7.52 1.15 2.53
C GLY A 55 -7.65 1.29 4.05
N ASN A 56 -8.39 0.38 4.70
CA ASN A 56 -8.54 0.39 6.15
C ASN A 56 -7.29 -0.06 6.91
N SER A 57 -6.54 -1.02 6.37
CA SER A 57 -5.32 -1.53 7.03
C SER A 57 -4.15 -0.57 6.91
N GLU A 58 -4.11 0.19 5.81
CA GLU A 58 -3.08 1.19 5.56
C GLU A 58 -3.22 2.39 6.49
N THR A 59 -4.44 2.78 6.88
CA THR A 59 -4.67 3.86 7.86
C THR A 59 -4.49 3.40 9.30
N TYR A 60 -4.69 2.11 9.60
CA TYR A 60 -4.61 1.56 10.95
C TYR A 60 -3.26 1.82 11.65
N TRP A 61 -2.13 1.62 10.96
CA TRP A 61 -0.80 1.79 11.59
C TRP A 61 -0.50 3.25 11.92
N PHE A 62 -0.99 4.16 11.09
CA PHE A 62 -0.90 5.60 11.32
C PHE A 62 -1.77 6.03 12.50
N HIS A 63 -2.99 5.49 12.61
CA HIS A 63 -3.85 5.67 13.79
C HIS A 63 -3.17 5.20 15.09
N LYS A 64 -2.53 4.02 15.06
CA LYS A 64 -1.81 3.48 16.21
C LYS A 64 -0.64 4.36 16.67
N ASN A 65 -0.10 5.20 15.79
CA ASN A 65 0.94 6.20 16.11
C ASN A 65 0.37 7.60 16.40
N GLY A 66 -0.96 7.75 16.56
CA GLY A 66 -1.60 9.05 16.78
C GLY A 66 -1.55 10.00 15.59
N ASN A 67 -1.25 9.50 14.39
CA ASN A 67 -1.09 10.27 13.16
C ASN A 67 -2.21 9.91 12.16
N ASP A 68 -3.46 10.11 12.53
CA ASP A 68 -4.61 9.73 11.70
C ASP A 68 -4.53 10.33 10.28
N LEU A 69 -4.57 9.47 9.26
CA LEU A 69 -4.64 9.90 7.87
C LEU A 69 -6.09 10.25 7.51
N LEU A 70 -6.98 9.25 7.59
CA LEU A 70 -8.39 9.35 7.25
C LEU A 70 -9.19 8.33 8.09
N PRO A 71 -10.50 8.58 8.32
CA PRO A 71 -11.38 7.60 8.95
C PRO A 71 -11.55 6.35 8.07
N PRO A 72 -11.79 5.16 8.66
CA PRO A 72 -11.94 3.92 7.89
C PRO A 72 -13.22 3.94 7.05
N ILE A 73 -13.13 3.38 5.84
CA ILE A 73 -14.28 3.16 4.95
C ILE A 73 -15.02 1.88 5.34
N ARG A 74 -16.27 2.03 5.82
CA ARG A 74 -17.10 0.90 6.30
C ARG A 74 -18.07 0.37 5.25
N THR A 75 -18.50 1.24 4.34
CA THR A 75 -19.48 0.98 3.29
C THR A 75 -19.02 1.68 2.02
N GLY A 76 -19.53 1.23 0.89
CA GLY A 76 -19.34 1.91 -0.38
C GLY A 76 -18.94 0.99 -1.53
N GLY A 77 -19.24 1.47 -2.74
CA GLY A 77 -18.96 0.80 -4.01
C GLY A 77 -17.49 0.94 -4.44
N PHE A 78 -17.17 0.39 -5.61
CA PHE A 78 -15.80 0.39 -6.14
C PHE A 78 -15.22 1.79 -6.30
N GLU A 79 -15.97 2.72 -6.90
CA GLU A 79 -15.52 4.11 -7.10
C GLU A 79 -15.22 4.83 -5.78
N GLU A 80 -16.07 4.67 -4.77
CA GLU A 80 -15.87 5.27 -3.45
C GLU A 80 -14.64 4.69 -2.73
N VAL A 81 -14.36 3.40 -2.92
CA VAL A 81 -13.15 2.77 -2.39
C VAL A 81 -11.91 3.29 -3.12
N VAL A 82 -11.96 3.45 -4.44
CA VAL A 82 -10.83 4.00 -5.23
C VAL A 82 -10.55 5.45 -4.82
N ASP A 83 -11.56 6.31 -4.74
CA ASP A 83 -11.43 7.70 -4.24
C ASP A 83 -10.82 7.73 -2.84
N HIS A 84 -11.27 6.86 -1.94
CA HIS A 84 -10.70 6.75 -0.61
C HIS A 84 -9.21 6.40 -0.63
N LEU A 85 -8.79 5.45 -1.48
CA LEU A 85 -7.39 5.06 -1.63
C LEU A 85 -6.52 6.19 -2.20
N GLU A 86 -7.07 7.01 -3.11
CA GLU A 86 -6.38 8.18 -3.66
C GLU A 86 -6.13 9.21 -2.55
N ARG A 87 -7.17 9.52 -1.77
CA ARG A 87 -7.07 10.46 -0.65
C ARG A 87 -6.16 9.96 0.47
N VAL A 88 -6.18 8.65 0.77
CA VAL A 88 -5.20 8.05 1.71
C VAL A 88 -3.78 8.21 1.18
N THR A 89 -3.58 8.04 -0.12
CA THR A 89 -2.27 8.21 -0.76
C THR A 89 -1.77 9.65 -0.65
N GLU A 90 -2.61 10.64 -0.95
CA GLU A 90 -2.28 12.06 -0.79
C GLU A 90 -1.93 12.42 0.66
N ALA A 91 -2.78 12.00 1.61
CA ALA A 91 -2.55 12.24 3.03
C ALA A 91 -1.24 11.60 3.51
N MET A 92 -0.94 10.38 3.05
CA MET A 92 0.31 9.69 3.39
C MET A 92 1.53 10.41 2.80
N VAL A 93 1.47 10.86 1.55
CA VAL A 93 2.57 11.62 0.92
C VAL A 93 2.83 12.91 1.69
N GLU A 94 1.79 13.64 2.09
CA GLU A 94 1.95 14.87 2.87
C GLU A 94 2.51 14.60 4.26
N MET A 95 2.06 13.53 4.93
CA MET A 95 2.61 13.06 6.19
C MET A 95 4.10 12.73 6.08
N ILE A 96 4.50 12.00 5.03
CA ILE A 96 5.91 11.67 4.78
C ILE A 96 6.72 12.93 4.47
N ARG A 97 6.14 13.97 3.84
CA ARG A 97 6.87 15.21 3.55
C ARG A 97 7.10 16.08 4.78
N SER A 98 6.11 16.14 5.66
CA SER A 98 6.10 17.08 6.80
C SER A 98 6.62 16.48 8.11
N CYS A 99 6.76 15.15 8.22
CA CYS A 99 7.17 14.53 9.48
C CYS A 99 8.60 14.89 9.90
N PRO A 100 8.87 14.99 11.23
CA PRO A 100 10.21 15.25 11.73
C PRO A 100 11.16 14.06 11.42
N ASP A 101 12.46 14.33 11.33
CA ASP A 101 13.44 13.32 10.91
C ASP A 101 13.51 12.08 11.83
N GLU A 102 13.10 12.22 13.08
CA GLU A 102 12.97 11.12 14.03
C GLU A 102 11.90 10.09 13.64
N GLU A 103 10.84 10.51 12.96
CA GLU A 103 9.78 9.65 12.41
C GLU A 103 10.22 8.93 11.11
N LEU A 104 11.33 9.37 10.52
CA LEU A 104 11.96 8.66 9.42
C LEU A 104 12.90 7.53 9.88
N ARG A 105 13.18 7.38 11.18
CA ARG A 105 13.87 6.19 11.66
C ARG A 105 12.91 5.02 11.62
N VAL A 106 13.34 3.87 11.10
CA VAL A 106 12.49 2.67 11.03
C VAL A 106 12.36 2.05 12.42
N VAL A 107 11.27 2.35 13.12
CA VAL A 107 10.97 1.86 14.46
C VAL A 107 9.66 1.06 14.43
N SER A 108 9.76 -0.23 14.73
CA SER A 108 8.62 -1.14 14.83
C SER A 108 7.70 -0.77 16.01
N PRO A 109 6.41 -1.11 15.94
CA PRO A 109 5.50 -0.86 17.07
C PRO A 109 5.95 -1.66 18.30
N ARG A 110 5.78 -1.08 19.49
CA ARG A 110 5.96 -1.73 20.81
C ARG A 110 4.70 -1.53 21.65
N GLU A 111 4.59 -2.21 22.79
CA GLU A 111 3.39 -2.11 23.65
C GLU A 111 3.10 -0.66 24.10
N GLU A 112 4.15 0.11 24.39
CA GLU A 112 4.05 1.47 24.94
C GLU A 112 4.16 2.59 23.88
N ARG A 113 4.52 2.25 22.63
CA ARG A 113 4.76 3.23 21.57
C ARG A 113 4.30 2.71 20.21
N GLY A 114 3.59 3.57 19.47
CA GLY A 114 3.27 3.36 18.06
C GLY A 114 4.52 3.19 17.18
N PRO A 115 4.34 2.66 15.96
CA PRO A 115 5.41 2.58 14.97
C PRO A 115 5.81 3.97 14.45
N SER A 116 7.05 4.16 14.01
CA SER A 116 7.45 5.37 13.26
C SER A 116 6.71 5.49 11.93
N ILE A 117 6.55 6.71 11.38
CA ILE A 117 5.96 6.93 10.05
C ILE A 117 6.67 6.11 8.96
N SER A 118 8.01 6.07 8.92
CA SER A 118 8.74 5.26 7.92
C SER A 118 8.39 3.77 8.00
N TRP A 119 8.26 3.21 9.19
CA TRP A 119 7.81 1.83 9.40
C TRP A 119 6.38 1.63 8.90
N CYS A 120 5.46 2.57 9.19
CA CYS A 120 4.09 2.51 8.70
C CYS A 120 4.04 2.41 7.18
N VAL A 121 4.80 3.28 6.48
CA VAL A 121 4.85 3.29 5.01
C VAL A 121 5.39 1.97 4.48
N LEU A 122 6.54 1.50 4.97
CA LEU A 122 7.12 0.23 4.52
C LEU A 122 6.17 -0.94 4.75
N ARG A 123 5.48 -0.98 5.90
CA ARG A 123 4.51 -2.02 6.23
C ARG A 123 3.28 -1.98 5.32
N THR A 124 2.79 -0.78 5.02
CA THR A 124 1.68 -0.52 4.09
C THR A 124 2.05 -0.96 2.68
N VAL A 125 3.21 -0.56 2.16
CA VAL A 125 3.68 -0.97 0.83
C VAL A 125 3.73 -2.49 0.71
N GLN A 126 4.32 -3.19 1.68
CA GLN A 126 4.35 -4.65 1.71
C GLN A 126 2.96 -5.29 1.75
N HIS A 127 2.04 -4.71 2.53
CA HIS A 127 0.65 -5.18 2.63
C HIS A 127 -0.11 -5.01 1.32
N GLY A 128 0.01 -3.84 0.69
CA GLY A 128 -0.60 -3.55 -0.60
C GLY A 128 -0.07 -4.45 -1.72
N ILE A 129 1.24 -4.74 -1.74
CA ILE A 129 1.86 -5.73 -2.64
C ILE A 129 1.24 -7.11 -2.41
N TYR A 130 1.18 -7.58 -1.16
CA TYR A 130 0.61 -8.89 -0.85
C TYR A 130 -0.82 -9.05 -1.39
N HIS A 131 -1.68 -8.05 -1.16
CA HIS A 131 -3.05 -8.11 -1.64
C HIS A 131 -3.19 -7.87 -3.15
N ALA A 132 -2.28 -7.12 -3.77
CA ALA A 132 -2.22 -7.02 -5.23
C ALA A 132 -1.98 -8.39 -5.88
N GLY A 133 -1.12 -9.23 -5.29
CA GLY A 133 -0.94 -10.62 -5.71
C GLY A 133 -2.21 -11.47 -5.56
N GLN A 134 -2.98 -11.27 -4.49
CA GLN A 134 -4.27 -11.94 -4.31
C GLN A 134 -5.28 -11.51 -5.38
N ILE A 135 -5.38 -10.21 -5.66
CA ILE A 135 -6.26 -9.68 -6.71
C ILE A 135 -5.85 -10.24 -8.08
N ALA A 136 -4.56 -10.33 -8.39
CA ALA A 136 -4.09 -10.96 -9.62
C ALA A 136 -4.53 -12.44 -9.75
N LYS A 137 -4.48 -13.21 -8.66
CA LYS A 137 -5.03 -14.59 -8.62
C LYS A 137 -6.55 -14.59 -8.86
N MET A 138 -7.29 -13.69 -8.23
CA MET A 138 -8.74 -13.57 -8.39
C MET A 138 -9.12 -13.24 -9.84
N ARG A 139 -8.42 -12.28 -10.47
CA ARG A 139 -8.57 -11.95 -11.90
C ARG A 139 -8.47 -13.19 -12.76
N HIS A 140 -7.43 -14.00 -12.54
CA HIS A 140 -7.20 -15.23 -13.28
C HIS A 140 -8.35 -16.23 -13.08
N MET A 141 -8.78 -16.47 -11.84
CA MET A 141 -9.88 -17.39 -11.53
C MET A 141 -11.22 -16.95 -12.14
N MET A 142 -11.44 -15.65 -12.33
CA MET A 142 -12.66 -15.11 -12.92
C MET A 142 -12.59 -14.94 -14.44
N SER A 143 -11.48 -15.33 -15.07
CA SER A 143 -11.22 -15.07 -16.50
C SER A 143 -11.37 -13.58 -16.86
N ALA A 144 -10.91 -12.69 -15.96
CA ALA A 144 -10.89 -11.26 -16.21
C ALA A 144 -9.97 -10.92 -17.41
N PRO A 145 -10.13 -9.74 -18.03
CA PRO A 145 -9.27 -9.30 -19.13
C PRO A 145 -7.78 -9.41 -18.79
N SER A 146 -6.95 -9.70 -19.79
CA SER A 146 -5.50 -9.70 -19.61
C SER A 146 -5.00 -8.27 -19.46
N LEU A 147 -4.03 -8.05 -18.57
CA LEU A 147 -3.37 -6.76 -18.44
C LEU A 147 -2.45 -6.55 -19.65
N GLU A 148 -2.53 -5.38 -20.27
CA GLU A 148 -1.57 -4.95 -21.28
C GLU A 148 -0.13 -4.91 -20.71
N VAL A 149 0.87 -5.12 -21.56
CA VAL A 149 2.29 -4.97 -21.20
C VAL A 149 2.60 -3.48 -21.08
N ASP A 150 3.20 -3.06 -19.97
CA ASP A 150 3.23 -1.64 -19.57
C ASP A 150 4.56 -1.24 -18.89
N ASP A 151 4.81 0.07 -18.87
CA ASP A 151 5.94 0.80 -18.31
C ASP A 151 5.96 0.83 -16.76
N ALA A 152 4.84 0.46 -16.11
CA ALA A 152 4.74 0.28 -14.65
C ALA A 152 4.68 -1.22 -14.27
N PRO A 153 5.79 -1.97 -14.39
CA PRO A 153 5.81 -3.40 -14.13
C PRO A 153 5.63 -3.72 -12.65
N TRP A 154 5.12 -4.92 -12.36
CA TRP A 154 5.03 -5.45 -11.00
C TRP A 154 6.37 -5.37 -10.23
N SER A 155 7.48 -5.63 -10.92
CA SER A 155 8.82 -5.50 -10.35
C SER A 155 9.12 -4.09 -9.83
N ALA A 156 8.59 -3.03 -10.47
CA ALA A 156 8.79 -1.68 -9.96
C ALA A 156 8.17 -1.49 -8.56
N ALA A 157 6.98 -2.05 -8.32
CA ALA A 157 6.33 -2.00 -7.01
C ALA A 157 7.05 -2.88 -5.98
N VAL A 158 7.41 -4.11 -6.36
CA VAL A 158 8.06 -5.08 -5.46
C VAL A 158 9.50 -4.70 -5.10
N ASP A 159 10.25 -4.20 -6.06
CA ASP A 159 11.67 -3.89 -5.86
C ASP A 159 11.86 -2.58 -5.10
N ALA A 160 10.89 -1.66 -5.12
CA ALA A 160 11.00 -0.37 -4.45
C ALA A 160 11.32 -0.48 -2.95
N PRO A 161 10.57 -1.23 -2.12
CA PRO A 161 10.93 -1.41 -0.71
C PRO A 161 12.26 -2.17 -0.52
N THR A 162 12.60 -3.10 -1.43
CA THR A 162 13.88 -3.82 -1.38
C THR A 162 15.07 -2.90 -1.64
N ARG A 163 14.96 -1.97 -2.60
CA ARG A 163 15.99 -0.96 -2.89
C ARG A 163 16.25 -0.06 -1.70
N ILE A 164 15.20 0.40 -1.03
CA ILE A 164 15.33 1.20 0.20
C ILE A 164 16.16 0.46 1.25
N ILE A 165 15.88 -0.83 1.47
CA ILE A 165 16.62 -1.65 2.44
C ILE A 165 18.08 -1.83 2.00
N GLY A 166 18.31 -2.09 0.70
CA GLY A 166 19.66 -2.21 0.13
C GLY A 166 20.49 -0.94 0.35
N ASP A 167 19.93 0.22 0.02
CA ASP A 167 20.61 1.51 0.17
C ASP A 167 20.91 1.84 1.65
N LEU A 168 20.01 1.49 2.58
CA LEU A 168 20.26 1.61 4.02
C LEU A 168 21.41 0.71 4.49
N LEU A 169 21.49 -0.53 3.97
CA LEU A 169 22.57 -1.46 4.31
C LEU A 169 23.92 -0.96 3.78
N ASP A 170 23.96 -0.49 2.53
CA ASP A 170 25.15 0.04 1.88
C ASP A 170 25.71 1.28 2.60
N GLU A 171 24.86 2.10 3.23
CA GLU A 171 25.31 3.20 4.09
C GLU A 171 25.80 2.73 5.45
N SER A 172 25.19 1.70 6.02
CA SER A 172 25.58 1.17 7.34
C SER A 172 26.93 0.44 7.33
N TRP A 173 27.40 0.05 6.14
CA TRP A 173 28.68 -0.64 5.93
C TRP A 173 29.83 0.28 5.52
N LYS A 174 29.59 1.60 5.45
CA LYS A 174 30.62 2.64 5.25
C LYS A 174 31.13 3.17 6.58
#